data_AF-A0AAX3ZLX8-F1
#
_entry.id   AF-A0AAX3ZLX8-F1
#
_cell.length_a   1.000
_cell.length_b   1.000
_cell.length_c   1.000
_cell.angle_alpha   90.00
_cell.angle_beta   90.00
_cell.angle_gamma   90.00
#
_symmetry.space_group_name_H-M   'P 1'
#
loop_
_entity.id
_entity.type
_entity.pdbx_description
1 polymer ?
#
loop_
_entity_poly.entity_id
_entity_poly.type
_entity_poly.pdbx_seq_one_letter_code
_entity_poly.pdbx_strand_id
1 'polypeptide(L)'
;MSANGQNRHARTARLARKLAVAGTGAAVLALPLIGATSASAATPAAAPAAATATTTYSNTLDGWIRESLDIMAQHGIPGTYEGIHRNILRESSGNPLAINNWDINAVNGTPSKGLLQVIDPTFQAYHVEGTSWDPYDPVANITAACNYAADRYGSIDNVFGAY
;
A
#
# COMPACT_ATOMS: atom_id res chain seq x y z
N MET A 1 42.88 -4.24 -50.54
CA MET A 1 43.12 -4.85 -49.21
C MET A 1 42.00 -5.84 -48.96
N SER A 2 42.38 -7.05 -48.56
CA SER A 2 41.55 -8.25 -48.50
C SER A 2 40.96 -8.46 -47.10
N ALA A 3 39.98 -9.38 -47.06
CA ALA A 3 39.53 -10.21 -45.94
C ALA A 3 38.51 -9.62 -44.94
N ASN A 4 37.59 -10.40 -44.33
CA ASN A 4 37.01 -11.74 -44.54
C ASN A 4 36.04 -11.98 -43.34
N GLY A 5 35.07 -12.90 -43.46
CA GLY A 5 34.30 -13.47 -42.33
C GLY A 5 32.82 -13.10 -42.29
N GLN A 6 31.81 -13.82 -42.86
CA GLN A 6 31.36 -15.22 -42.64
C GLN A 6 31.10 -15.52 -41.14
N ASN A 7 29.99 -16.08 -40.63
CA ASN A 7 28.90 -16.89 -41.17
C ASN A 7 27.63 -16.88 -40.29
N ARG A 8 26.53 -17.31 -40.92
CA ARG A 8 25.20 -17.69 -40.43
C ARG A 8 25.25 -18.75 -39.31
N HIS A 9 24.23 -18.80 -38.43
CA HIS A 9 23.37 -19.98 -38.19
C HIS A 9 22.41 -19.79 -37.00
N ALA A 10 21.10 -19.97 -37.28
CA ALA A 10 20.06 -20.26 -36.28
C ALA A 10 19.91 -21.79 -36.13
N ARG A 11 19.55 -22.28 -34.92
CA ARG A 11 18.60 -23.39 -34.65
C ARG A 11 18.56 -23.84 -33.17
N THR A 12 17.36 -23.73 -32.61
CA THR A 12 16.57 -24.74 -31.84
C THR A 12 17.13 -25.52 -30.64
N ALA A 13 16.33 -25.43 -29.57
CA ALA A 13 15.91 -26.46 -28.61
C ALA A 13 16.98 -27.26 -27.84
N ARG A 14 17.02 -27.05 -26.51
CA ARG A 14 17.56 -28.03 -25.57
C ARG A 14 16.43 -28.71 -24.80
N LEU A 15 16.53 -30.03 -24.85
CA LEU A 15 15.61 -31.08 -24.47
C LEU A 15 15.46 -31.20 -22.96
N ALA A 16 14.22 -31.47 -22.54
CA ALA A 16 13.82 -31.81 -21.18
C ALA A 16 14.55 -33.05 -20.64
N ARG A 17 14.72 -33.11 -19.32
CA ARG A 17 15.14 -34.33 -18.61
C ARG A 17 14.21 -34.55 -17.42
N LYS A 18 13.26 -35.48 -17.59
CA LYS A 18 12.50 -36.13 -16.51
C LYS A 18 13.12 -37.50 -16.28
N LEU A 19 13.32 -37.89 -15.03
CA LEU A 19 13.50 -39.28 -14.59
C LEU A 19 12.76 -39.45 -13.28
N ALA A 20 11.74 -40.29 -13.32
CA ALA A 20 10.99 -40.78 -12.17
C ALA A 20 11.70 -42.03 -11.61
N VAL A 21 11.66 -42.21 -10.29
CA VAL A 21 11.93 -43.49 -9.64
C VAL A 21 10.71 -43.84 -8.79
N ALA A 22 10.03 -44.90 -9.20
CA ALA A 22 9.04 -45.61 -8.41
C ALA A 22 9.74 -46.81 -7.75
N GLY A 23 9.46 -47.04 -6.47
CA GLY A 23 9.94 -48.21 -5.72
C GLY A 23 8.92 -48.56 -4.65
N THR A 24 8.17 -49.63 -4.90
CA THR A 24 7.21 -50.30 -4.03
C THR A 24 7.92 -51.14 -2.96
N GLY A 25 7.31 -51.28 -1.77
CA GLY A 25 7.73 -52.32 -0.81
C GLY A 25 7.28 -52.09 0.62
N ALA A 26 6.06 -52.52 0.95
CA ALA A 26 5.62 -52.73 2.32
C ALA A 26 5.86 -54.20 2.73
N ALA A 27 6.47 -54.44 3.89
CA ALA A 27 6.37 -55.69 4.64
C ALA A 27 6.70 -55.46 6.12
N VAL A 28 5.80 -55.89 7.00
CA VAL A 28 5.80 -55.76 8.47
C VAL A 28 6.35 -57.05 9.10
N LEU A 29 7.08 -56.98 10.22
CA LEU A 29 7.19 -58.07 11.22
C LEU A 29 7.52 -57.51 12.62
N ALA A 30 7.05 -58.18 13.68
CA ALA A 30 6.56 -57.58 14.93
C ALA A 30 7.38 -57.84 16.22
N LEU A 31 7.13 -56.97 17.23
CA LEU A 31 7.16 -57.09 18.73
C LEU A 31 8.53 -57.27 19.47
N PRO A 32 8.68 -56.84 20.76
CA PRO A 32 7.73 -56.97 21.87
C PRO A 32 7.29 -55.67 22.60
N LEU A 33 6.13 -55.81 23.24
CA LEU A 33 5.40 -54.87 24.09
C LEU A 33 5.88 -55.00 25.56
N ILE A 34 6.52 -53.97 26.14
CA ILE A 34 6.69 -53.82 27.59
C ILE A 34 6.70 -52.33 27.97
N GLY A 35 5.85 -51.95 28.94
CA GLY A 35 6.11 -50.83 29.85
C GLY A 35 5.16 -49.64 29.74
N ALA A 36 4.08 -49.66 30.52
CA ALA A 36 3.28 -48.47 30.80
C ALA A 36 4.06 -47.50 31.71
N THR A 37 4.37 -46.31 31.21
CA THR A 37 4.47 -45.09 32.04
C THR A 37 3.72 -43.99 31.29
N SER A 38 2.90 -43.24 32.02
CA SER A 38 2.00 -42.22 31.50
C SER A 38 2.77 -41.11 30.77
N ALA A 39 2.73 -41.12 29.44
CA ALA A 39 3.14 -39.97 28.65
C ALA A 39 2.04 -38.91 28.75
N SER A 40 2.24 -37.92 29.62
CA SER A 40 1.46 -36.69 29.59
C SER A 40 1.84 -35.93 28.33
N ALA A 41 0.93 -35.89 27.34
CA ALA A 41 1.07 -35.00 26.20
C ALA A 41 0.91 -33.56 26.69
N ALA A 42 2.03 -32.87 26.90
CA ALA A 42 2.03 -31.45 27.18
C ALA A 42 1.37 -30.72 25.99
N THR A 43 0.24 -30.07 26.26
CA THR A 43 -0.41 -29.15 25.34
C THR A 43 0.63 -28.15 24.83
N PRO A 44 0.75 -27.88 23.52
CA PRO A 44 1.54 -26.76 23.05
C PRO A 44 0.91 -25.51 23.66
N ALA A 45 1.64 -24.85 24.56
CA ALA A 45 1.27 -23.51 24.99
C ALA A 45 1.25 -22.64 23.73
N ALA A 46 0.05 -22.16 23.36
CA ALA A 46 -0.09 -21.20 22.29
C ALA A 46 0.85 -20.03 22.59
N ALA A 47 1.78 -19.75 21.67
CA ALA A 47 2.63 -18.59 21.76
C ALA A 47 1.74 -17.35 21.96
N PRO A 48 2.07 -16.44 22.89
CA PRO A 48 1.30 -15.23 23.04
C PRO A 48 1.26 -14.53 21.68
N ALA A 49 0.05 -14.32 21.16
CA ALA A 49 -0.16 -13.56 19.95
C ALA A 49 0.61 -12.25 20.10
N ALA A 50 1.56 -12.00 19.19
CA ALA A 50 2.35 -10.79 19.20
C ALA A 50 1.37 -9.61 19.24
N ALA A 51 1.42 -8.85 20.34
CA ALA A 51 0.64 -7.63 20.45
C ALA A 51 1.01 -6.74 19.27
N THR A 52 0.04 -6.47 18.39
CA THR A 52 0.17 -5.49 17.33
C THR A 52 0.55 -4.17 17.98
N ALA A 53 1.79 -3.72 17.77
CA ALA A 53 2.21 -2.39 18.19
C ALA A 53 1.28 -1.38 17.51
N THR A 54 0.52 -0.62 18.30
CA THR A 54 -0.22 0.53 17.81
C THR A 54 0.79 1.61 17.45
N THR A 55 0.99 1.83 16.15
CA THR A 55 1.72 3.00 15.65
C THR A 55 0.94 4.24 16.06
N THR A 56 1.55 5.12 16.85
CA THR A 56 0.97 6.42 17.22
C THR A 56 1.60 7.50 16.35
N TYR A 57 0.76 8.27 15.66
CA TYR A 57 1.19 9.44 14.90
C TYR A 57 1.02 10.71 15.73
N SER A 58 1.89 11.70 15.52
CA SER A 58 1.75 13.01 16.15
C SER A 58 0.62 13.81 15.50
N ASN A 59 -0.10 14.62 16.28
CA ASN A 59 -1.11 15.53 15.75
C ASN A 59 -0.45 16.80 15.16
N THR A 60 0.33 16.62 14.11
CA THR A 60 1.11 17.64 13.39
C THR A 60 1.08 17.33 11.90
N LEU A 61 1.43 18.31 11.05
CA LEU A 61 1.50 18.10 9.60
C LEU A 61 2.32 16.86 9.21
N ASP A 62 3.51 16.71 9.79
CA ASP A 62 4.38 15.55 9.56
C ASP A 62 3.73 14.22 9.99
N GLY A 63 3.03 14.21 11.12
CA GLY A 63 2.32 13.01 11.59
C GLY A 63 1.14 12.64 10.70
N TRP A 64 0.33 13.61 10.28
CA TRP A 64 -0.79 13.37 9.37
C TRP A 64 -0.34 12.86 8.00
N ILE A 65 0.77 13.38 7.47
CA ILE A 65 1.33 12.89 6.21
C ILE A 65 1.79 11.44 6.36
N ARG A 66 2.51 11.10 7.43
CA ARG A 66 2.98 9.71 7.65
C ARG A 66 1.83 8.73 7.85
N GLU A 67 0.83 9.11 8.63
CA GLU A 67 -0.38 8.31 8.80
C GLU A 67 -1.08 8.07 7.46
N SER A 68 -1.22 9.12 6.65
CA SER A 68 -1.81 9.02 5.32
C SER A 68 -0.98 8.12 4.41
N LEU A 69 0.35 8.18 4.45
CA LEU A 69 1.22 7.29 3.66
C LEU A 69 1.04 5.82 4.04
N ASP A 70 0.91 5.51 5.33
CA ASP A 70 0.68 4.14 5.81
C ASP A 70 -0.70 3.62 5.39
N ILE A 71 -1.73 4.48 5.38
CA ILE A 71 -3.06 4.14 4.84
C ILE A 71 -2.97 3.96 3.32
N MET A 72 -2.36 4.91 2.60
CA MET A 72 -2.17 4.84 1.15
C MET A 72 -1.47 3.55 0.73
N ALA A 73 -0.44 3.12 1.46
CA ALA A 73 0.28 1.87 1.21
C ALA A 73 -0.63 0.64 1.32
N GLN A 74 -1.55 0.61 2.30
CA GLN A 74 -2.52 -0.48 2.48
C GLN A 74 -3.53 -0.55 1.32
N HIS A 75 -3.86 0.59 0.72
CA HIS A 75 -4.82 0.70 -0.37
C HIS A 75 -4.17 0.74 -1.77
N GLY A 76 -2.84 0.63 -1.86
CA GLY A 76 -2.12 0.67 -3.14
C GLY A 76 -2.10 2.05 -3.82
N ILE A 77 -2.27 3.12 -3.04
CA ILE A 77 -2.25 4.50 -3.54
C ILE A 77 -0.80 5.00 -3.54
N PRO A 78 -0.22 5.34 -4.70
CA PRO A 78 1.15 5.85 -4.77
C PRO A 78 1.28 7.29 -4.27
N GLY A 79 2.41 7.59 -3.63
CA GLY A 79 2.82 8.94 -3.27
C GLY A 79 4.03 8.98 -2.35
N THR A 80 4.67 10.14 -2.26
CA THR A 80 5.79 10.38 -1.34
C THR A 80 5.47 11.47 -0.32
N TYR A 81 6.25 11.50 0.76
CA TYR A 81 6.16 12.55 1.78
C TYR A 81 6.37 13.94 1.15
N GLU A 82 7.40 14.09 0.32
CA GLU A 82 7.73 15.33 -0.38
C GLU A 82 6.67 15.70 -1.42
N GLY A 83 6.13 14.67 -2.09
CA GLY A 83 4.84 14.59 -2.77
C GLY A 83 3.77 15.45 -2.14
N ILE A 84 3.32 14.95 -1.01
CA ILE A 84 2.20 15.46 -0.26
C ILE A 84 2.55 16.83 0.35
N HIS A 85 3.69 16.92 1.03
CA HIS A 85 4.12 18.10 1.76
C HIS A 85 4.21 19.35 0.86
N ARG A 86 4.80 19.26 -0.34
CA ARG A 86 4.91 20.44 -1.22
C ARG A 86 3.53 20.93 -1.68
N ASN A 87 2.60 20.01 -1.97
CA ASN A 87 1.27 20.37 -2.44
C ASN A 87 0.48 21.01 -1.29
N ILE A 88 0.54 20.45 -0.08
CA ILE A 88 -0.09 21.05 1.10
C ILE A 88 0.39 22.49 1.34
N LEU A 89 1.71 22.72 1.25
CA LEU A 89 2.25 24.06 1.47
C LEU A 89 1.75 25.07 0.42
N ARG A 90 1.55 24.65 -0.83
CA ARG A 90 0.99 25.49 -1.89
C ARG A 90 -0.50 25.75 -1.68
N GLU A 91 -1.26 24.72 -1.33
CA GLU A 91 -2.73 24.77 -1.24
C GLU A 91 -3.24 25.49 0.01
N SER A 92 -2.62 25.24 1.16
CA SER A 92 -3.17 25.67 2.47
C SER A 92 -2.13 26.22 3.44
N SER A 93 -0.84 26.22 3.07
CA SER A 93 0.26 26.50 3.99
C SER A 93 0.24 25.60 5.25
N GLY A 94 -0.34 24.39 5.14
CA GLY A 94 -0.47 23.45 6.26
C GLY A 94 -1.68 23.70 7.17
N ASN A 95 -2.64 24.54 6.78
CA ASN A 95 -3.85 24.78 7.56
C ASN A 95 -4.95 23.74 7.22
N PRO A 96 -5.30 22.83 8.14
CA PRO A 96 -6.33 21.82 7.87
C PRO A 96 -7.75 22.40 7.80
N LEU A 97 -7.95 23.65 8.24
CA LEU A 97 -9.24 24.34 8.20
C LEU A 97 -9.32 25.38 7.07
N ALA A 98 -8.41 25.32 6.08
CA ALA A 98 -8.44 26.21 4.93
C ALA A 98 -9.71 25.99 4.10
N ILE A 99 -10.33 27.08 3.65
CA ILE A 99 -11.50 27.07 2.78
C ILE A 99 -11.42 28.21 1.75
N ASN A 100 -11.69 27.88 0.48
CA ASN A 100 -11.83 28.89 -0.56
C ASN A 100 -13.30 29.27 -0.76
N ASN A 101 -13.63 30.55 -0.57
CA ASN A 101 -15.00 31.07 -0.69
C ASN A 101 -15.23 31.97 -1.91
N TRP A 102 -14.26 32.07 -2.82
CA TRP A 102 -14.26 33.09 -3.88
C TRP A 102 -14.35 32.52 -5.29
N ASP A 103 -14.01 31.25 -5.50
CA ASP A 103 -14.01 30.64 -6.82
C ASP A 103 -15.42 30.18 -7.26
N ILE A 104 -15.50 29.66 -8.48
CA ILE A 104 -16.75 29.16 -9.05
C ILE A 104 -17.31 27.98 -8.25
N ASN A 105 -16.46 27.18 -7.62
CA ASN A 105 -16.89 26.05 -6.80
C ASN A 105 -17.59 26.54 -5.53
N ALA A 106 -17.05 27.57 -4.88
CA ALA A 106 -17.69 28.24 -3.76
C ALA A 106 -19.03 28.88 -4.14
N VAL A 107 -19.09 29.56 -5.30
CA VAL A 107 -20.34 30.10 -5.84
C VAL A 107 -21.37 29.00 -6.09
N ASN A 108 -20.93 27.84 -6.53
CA ASN A 108 -21.77 26.66 -6.75
C ASN A 108 -22.07 25.86 -5.45
N GLY A 109 -21.61 26.33 -4.29
CA GLY A 109 -21.88 25.72 -2.99
C GLY A 109 -21.00 24.52 -2.62
N THR A 110 -19.93 24.25 -3.38
CA THR A 110 -18.96 23.17 -3.12
C THR A 110 -17.55 23.74 -2.98
N PRO A 111 -17.28 24.61 -2.00
CA PRO A 111 -15.96 25.24 -1.85
C PRO A 111 -14.87 24.19 -1.62
N SER A 112 -13.65 24.49 -2.09
CA SER A 112 -12.46 23.70 -1.80
C SER A 112 -12.07 23.83 -0.33
N LYS A 113 -11.68 22.71 0.30
CA LYS A 113 -11.46 22.60 1.75
C LYS A 113 -10.20 21.81 2.12
N GLY A 114 -9.67 22.12 3.29
CA GLY A 114 -8.63 21.36 3.96
C GLY A 114 -7.23 21.53 3.37
N LEU A 115 -6.34 20.62 3.76
CA LEU A 115 -4.90 20.72 3.49
C LEU A 115 -4.56 20.76 2.00
N LEU A 116 -5.30 20.01 1.18
CA LEU A 116 -5.10 19.92 -0.27
C LEU A 116 -6.25 20.52 -1.08
N GLN A 117 -7.09 21.36 -0.46
CA GLN A 117 -8.14 22.14 -1.13
C GLN A 117 -9.06 21.27 -2.02
N VAL A 118 -9.49 20.11 -1.50
CA VAL A 118 -10.40 19.19 -2.20
C VAL A 118 -11.84 19.67 -2.04
N ILE A 119 -12.64 19.61 -3.12
CA ILE A 119 -14.07 19.87 -3.10
C ILE A 119 -14.86 18.64 -2.61
N ASP A 120 -16.00 18.86 -1.96
CA ASP A 120 -16.85 17.79 -1.42
C ASP A 120 -17.15 16.62 -2.38
N PRO A 121 -17.57 16.83 -3.64
CA PRO A 121 -17.85 15.70 -4.53
C PRO A 121 -16.61 14.87 -4.86
N THR A 122 -15.43 15.49 -4.96
CA THR A 122 -14.16 14.77 -5.16
C THR A 122 -13.78 14.01 -3.90
N PHE A 123 -13.89 14.63 -2.73
CA PHE A 123 -13.61 13.97 -1.46
C PHE A 123 -14.48 12.71 -1.28
N GLN A 124 -15.78 12.81 -1.57
CA GLN A 124 -16.70 11.67 -1.47
C GLN A 124 -16.39 10.56 -2.47
N ALA A 125 -16.05 10.91 -3.72
CA ALA A 125 -15.74 9.93 -4.76
C ALA A 125 -14.42 9.18 -4.53
N TYR A 126 -13.46 9.84 -3.87
CA TYR A 126 -12.11 9.30 -3.64
C TYR A 126 -11.79 9.02 -2.17
N HIS A 127 -12.81 9.04 -1.31
CA HIS A 127 -12.69 8.67 0.10
C HIS A 127 -12.05 7.29 0.23
N VAL A 128 -11.18 7.13 1.23
CA VAL A 128 -10.49 5.88 1.50
C VAL A 128 -11.02 5.30 2.81
N GLU A 129 -11.49 4.04 2.72
CA GLU A 129 -12.04 3.31 3.86
C GLU A 129 -11.06 3.30 5.04
N GLY A 130 -11.58 3.49 6.25
CA GLY A 130 -10.77 3.60 7.47
C GLY A 130 -10.37 5.04 7.85
N THR A 131 -10.66 6.03 7.00
CA THR A 131 -10.47 7.45 7.32
C THR A 131 -11.80 8.16 7.67
N SER A 132 -11.72 9.33 8.30
CA SER A 132 -12.88 10.18 8.60
C SER A 132 -13.66 10.57 7.34
N TRP A 133 -14.96 10.84 7.48
CA TRP A 133 -15.79 11.43 6.41
C TRP A 133 -15.83 12.96 6.46
N ASP A 134 -15.06 13.58 7.36
CA ASP A 134 -14.90 15.03 7.42
C ASP A 134 -13.81 15.49 6.43
N PRO A 135 -14.10 16.34 5.44
CA PRO A 135 -13.09 16.87 4.53
C PRO A 135 -12.06 17.77 5.21
N TYR A 136 -12.28 18.23 6.45
CA TYR A 136 -11.30 18.95 7.26
C TYR A 136 -10.42 18.04 8.12
N ASP A 137 -10.74 16.75 8.23
CA ASP A 137 -9.84 15.79 8.85
C ASP A 137 -8.56 15.69 8.01
N PRO A 138 -7.38 15.96 8.60
CA PRO A 138 -6.16 16.10 7.84
C PRO A 138 -5.77 14.80 7.12
N VAL A 139 -5.96 13.65 7.76
CA VAL A 139 -5.61 12.34 7.22
C VAL A 139 -6.57 11.96 6.10
N ALA A 140 -7.88 12.12 6.30
CA ALA A 140 -8.87 11.86 5.27
C ALA A 140 -8.69 12.78 4.06
N ASN A 141 -8.44 14.08 4.27
CA ASN A 141 -8.22 15.05 3.21
C ASN A 141 -6.99 14.69 2.37
N ILE A 142 -5.86 14.38 3.02
CA ILE A 142 -4.63 13.96 2.34
C ILE A 142 -4.87 12.67 1.55
N THR A 143 -5.44 11.66 2.19
CA THR A 143 -5.59 10.33 1.59
C THR A 143 -6.54 10.37 0.38
N ALA A 144 -7.67 11.08 0.49
CA ALA A 144 -8.61 11.24 -0.62
C ALA A 144 -8.02 12.05 -1.78
N ALA A 145 -7.27 13.12 -1.50
CA ALA A 145 -6.59 13.90 -2.54
C ALA A 145 -5.52 13.07 -3.27
N CYS A 146 -4.76 12.24 -2.54
CA CYS A 146 -3.76 11.37 -3.14
C CYS A 146 -4.39 10.26 -3.98
N ASN A 147 -5.53 9.71 -3.54
CA ASN A 147 -6.29 8.74 -4.31
C ASN A 147 -6.80 9.35 -5.64
N TYR A 148 -7.33 10.56 -5.58
CA TYR A 148 -7.68 11.33 -6.79
C TYR A 148 -6.46 11.57 -7.67
N ALA A 149 -5.33 11.99 -7.10
CA ALA A 149 -4.11 12.25 -7.86
C ALA A 149 -3.54 10.98 -8.52
N ALA A 150 -3.67 9.82 -7.86
CA ALA A 150 -3.27 8.55 -8.41
C ALA A 150 -4.12 8.16 -9.63
N ASP A 151 -5.44 8.32 -9.57
CA ASP A 151 -6.33 8.04 -10.71
C ASP A 151 -6.04 8.97 -11.90
N ARG A 152 -5.83 10.26 -11.63
CA ARG A 152 -5.72 11.28 -12.69
C ARG A 152 -4.32 11.47 -13.25
N TYR A 153 -3.30 11.31 -12.40
CA TYR A 153 -1.90 11.66 -12.70
C TYR A 153 -0.92 10.54 -12.37
N GLY A 154 -1.39 9.40 -11.86
CA GLY A 154 -0.56 8.26 -11.48
C GLY A 154 0.11 8.38 -10.11
N SER A 155 0.22 9.58 -9.54
CA SER A 155 0.68 9.84 -8.16
C SER A 155 0.51 11.32 -7.83
N ILE A 156 0.37 11.65 -6.53
CA ILE A 156 0.54 13.01 -6.00
C ILE A 156 1.89 13.63 -6.40
N ASP A 157 2.91 12.82 -6.66
CA ASP A 157 4.24 13.26 -7.09
C ASP A 157 4.24 13.95 -8.45
N ASN A 158 3.25 13.64 -9.30
CA ASN A 158 3.10 14.20 -10.63
C ASN A 158 2.23 15.47 -10.65
N VAL A 159 1.79 15.95 -9.49
CA VAL A 159 1.00 17.17 -9.34
C VAL A 159 1.94 18.35 -9.06
N PHE A 160 1.92 19.33 -9.96
CA PHE A 160 2.80 20.51 -9.94
C PHE A 160 2.05 21.85 -9.78
N GLY A 161 0.74 21.87 -10.02
CA GLY A 161 -0.11 23.06 -9.91
C GLY A 161 -1.27 22.87 -8.93
N ALA A 162 -1.98 23.96 -8.63
CA ALA A 162 -3.14 23.92 -7.74
C ALA A 162 -4.28 23.06 -8.32
N TYR A 163 -5.07 22.46 -7.42
CA TYR A 163 -6.22 21.63 -7.76
C TYR A 163 -7.40 22.42 -8.29
#